data_AF-A0A0B4XRH2-F1
#
_entry.id   AF-A0A0B4XRH2-F1
#
_cell.length_a   1.000
_cell.length_b   1.000
_cell.length_c   1.000
_cell.angle_alpha   90.00
_cell.angle_beta   90.00
_cell.angle_gamma   90.00
#
_symmetry.space_group_name_H-M   'P 1'
#
loop_
_entity.id
_entity.type
_entity.pdbx_description
1 polymer ?
#
loop_
_entity_poly.entity_id
_entity_poly.type
_entity_poly.pdbx_seq_one_letter_code
_entity_poly.pdbx_strand_id
1 'polypeptide(L)'
;MTRTTDAVLLCLAVFWLSGCASKALAPHPEYGTPQSLLAMLRQNPDVQVQQQEGWTLAIDETHQRIWLFTPPTHAAHPAALKRELVEQEGVLVVRTGVLCGAPQPVCDELLQETERVDEILRGMLPGAE
;
A
#
# COMPACT_ATOMS: atom_id res chain seq x y z
N MET A 1 53.88 -31.34 -13.01
CA MET A 1 52.90 -32.45 -13.05
C MET A 1 52.98 -33.20 -11.72
N THR A 2 51.85 -33.80 -11.32
CA THR A 2 51.52 -34.61 -10.13
C THR A 2 50.97 -33.88 -8.90
N ARG A 3 49.78 -34.38 -8.54
CA ARG A 3 48.65 -33.92 -7.72
C ARG A 3 48.53 -34.92 -6.56
N THR A 4 48.15 -34.50 -5.35
CA THR A 4 47.55 -35.32 -4.27
C THR A 4 47.31 -34.40 -3.06
N THR A 5 46.12 -33.84 -2.88
CA THR A 5 44.91 -34.31 -2.13
C THR A 5 45.01 -34.28 -0.60
N ASP A 6 44.02 -33.58 -0.04
CA ASP A 6 43.39 -33.69 1.29
C ASP A 6 44.08 -33.06 2.51
N ALA A 7 43.49 -31.96 2.98
CA ALA A 7 42.96 -31.86 4.35
C ALA A 7 42.28 -30.49 4.59
N VAL A 8 40.96 -30.52 4.83
CA VAL A 8 40.16 -29.52 5.58
C VAL A 8 39.98 -28.17 4.85
N LEU A 9 38.96 -27.90 4.02
CA LEU A 9 37.53 -28.23 4.12
C LEU A 9 36.91 -27.84 5.47
N LEU A 10 36.81 -26.54 5.75
CA LEU A 10 35.73 -25.90 6.51
C LEU A 10 35.87 -24.36 6.43
N CYS A 11 34.73 -23.67 6.30
CA CYS A 11 34.54 -22.21 6.20
C CYS A 11 34.42 -21.57 4.80
N LEU A 12 34.02 -22.33 3.78
CA LEU A 12 33.27 -21.78 2.63
C LEU A 12 31.77 -21.84 2.95
N ALA A 13 31.24 -20.85 3.68
CA ALA A 13 29.83 -20.42 3.70
C ALA A 13 29.56 -19.46 4.86
N VAL A 14 30.18 -18.27 4.86
CA VAL A 14 29.55 -17.15 5.59
C VAL A 14 28.57 -16.51 4.62
N PHE A 15 27.38 -17.11 4.65
CA PHE A 15 26.09 -16.53 4.35
C PHE A 15 26.13 -15.05 3.94
N TRP A 16 25.89 -14.83 2.65
CA TRP A 16 25.24 -13.62 2.17
C TRP A 16 23.88 -13.52 2.86
N LEU A 17 23.83 -12.84 4.01
CA LEU A 17 22.57 -12.33 4.56
C LEU A 17 22.23 -11.03 3.81
N SER A 18 21.93 -11.14 2.51
CA SER A 18 21.05 -10.18 1.87
C SER A 18 19.67 -10.41 2.45
N GLY A 19 19.41 -9.81 3.62
CA GLY A 19 18.06 -9.63 4.09
C GLY A 19 17.34 -8.76 3.08
N CYS A 20 16.42 -9.35 2.30
CA CYS A 20 15.34 -8.57 1.73
C CYS A 20 14.58 -7.96 2.92
N ALA A 21 14.89 -6.72 3.27
CA ALA A 21 14.01 -5.91 4.07
C ALA A 21 12.76 -5.68 3.21
N SER A 22 11.73 -6.51 3.43
CA SER A 22 10.42 -6.28 2.83
C SER A 22 9.97 -4.87 3.23
N LYS A 23 9.69 -4.02 2.24
CA LYS A 23 9.06 -2.71 2.44
C LYS A 23 7.66 -2.94 3.03
N ALA A 24 7.55 -3.05 4.34
CA ALA A 24 6.31 -2.69 5.00
C ALA A 24 6.18 -1.17 4.84
N LEU A 25 5.23 -0.71 4.01
CA LEU A 25 4.91 0.71 3.96
C LEU A 25 4.34 1.08 5.33
N ALA A 26 5.03 1.97 6.04
CA ALA A 26 4.67 2.33 7.40
C ALA A 26 3.22 2.87 7.47
N PRO A 27 2.41 2.44 8.46
CA PRO A 27 1.10 3.02 8.71
C PRO A 27 1.25 4.52 9.00
N HIS A 28 0.39 5.36 8.42
CA HIS A 28 0.34 6.79 8.77
C HIS A 28 -0.30 6.93 10.17
N PRO A 29 0.45 7.31 11.22
CA PRO A 29 -0.01 7.26 12.61
C PRO A 29 -1.02 8.36 12.97
N GLU A 30 -1.29 9.28 12.04
CA GLU A 30 -1.95 10.57 12.31
C GLU A 30 -3.48 10.45 12.44
N TYR A 31 -4.09 9.39 11.92
CA TYR A 31 -5.54 9.35 11.67
C TYR A 31 -6.37 8.58 12.71
N GLY A 32 -5.72 7.85 13.63
CA GLY A 32 -6.41 7.02 14.63
C GLY A 32 -7.03 5.76 14.03
N THR A 33 -8.35 5.72 13.89
CA THR A 33 -9.12 4.60 13.31
C THR A 33 -9.78 5.00 11.97
N PRO A 34 -10.20 4.04 11.14
CA PRO A 34 -10.95 4.34 9.91
C PRO A 34 -12.19 5.21 10.16
N GLN A 35 -12.91 4.98 11.26
CA GLN A 35 -14.09 5.76 11.62
C GLN A 35 -13.75 7.18 12.06
N SER A 36 -12.69 7.37 12.86
CA SER A 36 -12.28 8.74 13.26
C SER A 36 -11.78 9.53 12.06
N LEU A 37 -11.05 8.88 11.15
CA LEU A 37 -10.65 9.48 9.88
C LEU A 37 -11.85 9.94 9.07
N LEU A 38 -12.84 9.08 8.84
CA LEU A 38 -14.05 9.45 8.10
C LEU A 38 -14.81 10.60 8.77
N ALA A 39 -14.89 10.61 10.11
CA ALA A 39 -15.53 11.67 10.86
C ALA A 39 -14.79 13.01 10.73
N MET A 40 -13.45 13.00 10.69
CA MET A 40 -12.64 14.20 10.45
C MET A 40 -12.81 14.71 9.01
N LEU A 41 -12.76 13.83 8.01
CA LEU A 41 -12.88 14.21 6.60
C LEU A 41 -14.25 14.82 6.29
N ARG A 42 -15.32 14.34 6.92
CA ARG A 42 -16.67 14.93 6.78
C ARG A 42 -16.79 16.36 7.30
N GLN A 43 -15.87 16.80 8.16
CA GLN A 43 -15.84 18.15 8.69
C GLN A 43 -14.95 19.08 7.88
N ASN A 44 -14.17 18.55 6.93
CA ASN A 44 -13.31 19.34 6.07
C ASN A 44 -14.09 19.85 4.86
N PRO A 45 -14.28 21.18 4.69
CA PRO A 45 -15.03 21.75 3.57
C PRO A 45 -14.38 21.51 2.20
N ASP A 46 -13.07 21.23 2.16
CA ASP A 46 -12.34 20.95 0.91
C ASP A 46 -12.44 19.47 0.49
N VAL A 47 -13.08 18.64 1.31
CA VAL A 47 -13.21 17.20 1.06
C VAL A 47 -14.65 16.86 0.69
N GLN A 48 -14.84 16.33 -0.51
CA GLN A 48 -16.13 15.83 -0.95
C GLN A 48 -16.30 14.38 -0.51
N VAL A 49 -17.35 14.10 0.26
CA VAL A 49 -17.68 12.74 0.72
C VAL A 49 -18.89 12.21 -0.04
N GLN A 50 -18.73 11.07 -0.71
CA GLN A 50 -19.77 10.44 -1.51
C GLN A 50 -19.83 8.92 -1.28
N GLN A 51 -20.97 8.32 -1.63
CA GLN A 51 -21.15 6.87 -1.60
C GLN A 51 -21.15 6.33 -3.02
N GLN A 52 -20.39 5.27 -3.28
CA GLN A 52 -20.35 4.60 -4.57
C GLN A 52 -20.28 3.10 -4.36
N GLU A 53 -21.28 2.36 -4.86
CA GLU A 53 -21.33 0.89 -4.79
C GLU A 53 -21.14 0.33 -3.36
N GLY A 54 -21.67 1.04 -2.36
CA GLY A 54 -21.55 0.69 -0.93
C GLY A 54 -20.27 1.20 -0.25
N TRP A 55 -19.25 1.60 -1.01
CA TRP A 55 -18.05 2.24 -0.48
C TRP A 55 -18.31 3.71 -0.16
N THR A 56 -17.64 4.21 0.88
CA THR A 56 -17.54 5.66 1.10
C THR A 56 -16.26 6.18 0.49
N LEU A 57 -16.36 7.19 -0.36
CA LEU A 57 -15.23 7.89 -0.94
C LEU A 57 -15.15 9.27 -0.31
N ALA A 58 -13.94 9.68 0.08
CA ALA A 58 -13.64 11.05 0.47
C ALA A 58 -12.58 11.58 -0.49
N ILE A 59 -12.84 12.69 -1.18
CA ILE A 59 -12.06 13.19 -2.29
C ILE A 59 -11.57 14.59 -1.93
N ASP A 60 -10.25 14.76 -1.90
CA ASP A 60 -9.53 16.03 -1.76
C ASP A 60 -8.84 16.33 -3.08
N GLU A 61 -9.51 17.10 -3.94
CA GLU A 61 -8.99 17.44 -5.28
C GLU A 61 -7.78 18.37 -5.18
N THR A 62 -7.77 19.26 -4.20
CA THR A 62 -6.70 20.24 -3.95
C THR A 62 -5.36 19.55 -3.72
N HIS A 63 -5.36 18.44 -2.97
CA HIS A 63 -4.15 17.67 -2.67
C HIS A 63 -4.05 16.36 -3.47
N GLN A 64 -4.88 16.17 -4.50
CA GLN A 64 -4.92 14.97 -5.35
C GLN A 64 -4.95 13.66 -4.54
N ARG A 65 -5.85 13.62 -3.56
CA ARG A 65 -5.93 12.53 -2.59
C ARG A 65 -7.36 12.01 -2.47
N ILE A 66 -7.48 10.69 -2.44
CA ILE A 66 -8.76 10.00 -2.26
C ILE A 66 -8.60 9.00 -1.12
N TRP A 67 -9.62 8.92 -0.28
CA TRP A 67 -9.79 7.83 0.67
C TRP A 67 -11.00 6.98 0.28
N LEU A 68 -10.82 5.66 0.29
CA LEU A 68 -11.87 4.68 0.05
C LEU A 68 -12.09 3.88 1.34
N PHE A 69 -13.29 3.97 1.90
CA PHE A 69 -13.69 3.26 3.11
C PHE A 69 -14.51 2.03 2.76
N THR A 70 -14.08 0.89 3.28
CA THR A 70 -14.71 -0.41 3.03
C THR A 70 -16.17 -0.46 3.51
N PRO A 71 -17.12 -1.00 2.73
CA PRO A 71 -18.47 -1.27 3.20
C PRO A 71 -18.48 -2.28 4.34
N PRO A 72 -19.54 -2.34 5.18
CA PRO A 72 -19.67 -3.33 6.26
C PRO A 72 -19.60 -4.80 5.82
N THR A 73 -19.87 -5.07 4.54
CA THR A 73 -19.82 -6.41 3.93
C THR A 73 -18.42 -6.84 3.53
N HIS A 74 -17.44 -5.94 3.50
CA HIS A 74 -16.08 -6.25 3.10
C HIS A 74 -15.30 -6.91 4.24
N ALA A 75 -14.47 -7.91 3.94
CA ALA A 75 -13.72 -8.66 4.96
C ALA A 75 -12.79 -7.76 5.80
N ALA A 76 -12.16 -6.77 5.15
CA ALA A 76 -11.30 -5.79 5.83
C ALA A 76 -12.07 -4.70 6.60
N HIS A 77 -13.41 -4.73 6.65
CA HIS A 77 -14.15 -3.71 7.38
C HIS A 77 -13.89 -3.80 8.89
N PRO A 78 -13.61 -2.68 9.57
CA PRO A 78 -13.45 -1.34 9.01
C PRO A 78 -12.03 -1.10 8.48
N ALA A 79 -11.90 -0.57 7.26
CA ALA A 79 -10.64 -0.10 6.71
C ALA A 79 -10.83 1.14 5.82
N ALA A 80 -9.75 1.88 5.63
CA ALA A 80 -9.63 3.00 4.71
C ALA A 80 -8.35 2.84 3.87
N LEU A 81 -8.50 2.80 2.55
CA LEU A 81 -7.38 2.96 1.63
C LEU A 81 -7.19 4.44 1.34
N LYS A 82 -5.96 4.94 1.44
CA LYS A 82 -5.58 6.28 0.99
C LYS A 82 -4.80 6.15 -0.31
N ARG A 83 -5.21 6.88 -1.34
CA ARG A 83 -4.53 7.01 -2.63
C ARG A 83 -4.17 8.47 -2.84
N GLU A 84 -2.91 8.76 -3.14
CA GLU A 84 -2.40 10.12 -3.30
C GLU A 84 -1.45 10.17 -4.49
N LEU A 85 -1.66 11.15 -5.38
CA LEU A 85 -0.71 11.40 -6.46
C LEU A 85 0.48 12.17 -5.90
N VAL A 86 1.69 11.60 -6.01
CA VAL A 86 2.93 12.23 -5.54
C VAL A 86 3.97 12.18 -6.63
N GLU A 87 4.80 13.21 -6.73
CA GLU A 87 5.98 13.19 -7.59
C GLU A 87 7.13 12.47 -6.87
N GLN A 88 7.72 11.49 -7.52
CA GLN A 88 8.91 10.78 -7.06
C GLN A 88 9.90 10.68 -8.22
N GLU A 89 11.10 11.23 -8.03
CA GLU A 89 12.18 11.19 -9.03
C GLU A 89 11.77 11.76 -10.41
N GLY A 90 10.93 12.80 -10.42
CA GLY A 90 10.44 13.43 -11.65
C GLY A 90 9.27 12.71 -12.33
N VAL A 91 8.74 11.65 -11.69
CA VAL A 91 7.61 10.86 -12.21
C VAL A 91 6.43 10.96 -11.26
N LEU A 92 5.22 11.19 -11.80
CA LEU A 92 3.98 11.12 -11.02
C LEU A 92 3.65 9.66 -10.71
N VAL A 93 3.55 9.32 -9.43
CA VAL A 93 3.20 7.98 -8.95
C VAL A 93 2.04 8.04 -7.97
N VAL A 94 1.19 7.00 -7.98
CA VAL A 94 0.14 6.85 -6.98
C VAL A 94 0.72 6.17 -5.75
N ARG A 95 0.75 6.88 -4.62
CA ARG A 95 1.06 6.31 -3.31
C ARG A 95 -0.22 5.77 -2.69
N THR A 96 -0.22 4.47 -2.41
CA THR A 96 -1.33 3.79 -1.75
C THR A 96 -0.92 3.39 -0.33
N GLY A 97 -1.84 3.52 0.63
CA GLY A 97 -1.66 3.01 2.00
C GLY A 97 -2.99 2.59 2.60
N VAL A 98 -2.95 1.75 3.64
CA VAL A 98 -4.15 1.25 4.32
C VAL A 98 -4.14 1.63 5.81
N LEU A 99 -5.25 2.17 6.28
CA LEU A 99 -5.58 2.28 7.71
C LEU A 99 -6.62 1.23 8.02
N CYS A 100 -6.31 0.29 8.90
CA CYS A 100 -7.15 -0.88 9.13
C CYS A 100 -7.60 -1.02 10.57
N GLY A 101 -8.82 -1.52 10.76
CA GLY A 101 -9.34 -2.02 12.04
C GLY A 101 -9.66 -3.52 12.03
N ALA A 102 -9.36 -4.22 10.94
CA ALA A 102 -9.42 -5.68 10.84
C ALA A 102 -8.05 -6.32 11.17
N PRO A 103 -7.95 -7.66 11.31
CA PRO A 103 -6.67 -8.34 11.48
C PRO A 103 -5.72 -8.06 10.31
N GLN A 104 -4.44 -7.82 10.61
CA GLN A 104 -3.44 -7.39 9.64
C GLN A 104 -3.42 -8.22 8.33
N PRO A 105 -3.47 -9.56 8.34
CA PRO A 105 -3.46 -10.34 7.11
C PRO A 105 -4.62 -10.00 6.15
N VAL A 106 -5.78 -9.63 6.68
CA VAL A 106 -6.96 -9.26 5.89
C VAL A 106 -6.78 -7.88 5.24
N CYS A 107 -6.07 -6.98 5.93
CA CYS A 107 -5.75 -5.65 5.43
C CYS A 107 -4.65 -5.70 4.36
N ASP A 108 -3.69 -6.60 4.55
CA ASP A 108 -2.62 -6.86 3.58
C ASP A 108 -3.22 -7.40 2.27
N GLU A 109 -4.24 -8.26 2.35
CA GLU A 109 -4.98 -8.74 1.18
C GLU A 109 -5.69 -7.60 0.43
N LEU A 110 -6.36 -6.69 1.14
CA LEU A 110 -6.98 -5.49 0.54
C LEU A 110 -5.96 -4.61 -0.21
N LEU A 111 -4.77 -4.41 0.39
CA LEU A 111 -3.72 -3.64 -0.25
C LEU A 111 -3.19 -4.34 -1.51
N GLN A 112 -2.94 -5.65 -1.43
CA GLN A 112 -2.47 -6.45 -2.57
C GLN A 112 -3.47 -6.51 -3.72
N GLU A 113 -4.77 -6.60 -3.42
CA GLU A 113 -5.83 -6.55 -4.44
C GLU A 113 -5.80 -5.20 -5.18
N THR A 114 -5.66 -4.11 -4.43
CA THR A 114 -5.56 -2.76 -4.99
C THR A 114 -4.33 -2.60 -5.88
N GLU A 115 -3.16 -3.07 -5.43
CA GLU A 115 -1.92 -3.02 -6.20
C GLU A 115 -2.00 -3.84 -7.50
N ARG A 116 -2.65 -5.01 -7.46
CA ARG A 116 -2.87 -5.83 -8.65
C ARG A 116 -3.72 -5.12 -9.69
N VAL A 117 -4.81 -4.48 -9.26
CA VAL A 117 -5.67 -3.69 -10.17
C VAL A 117 -4.88 -2.53 -10.77
N ASP A 118 -4.06 -1.85 -9.98
CA ASP A 118 -3.23 -0.74 -10.45
C ASP A 118 -2.20 -1.17 -11.51
N GLU A 119 -1.60 -2.34 -11.35
CA GLU A 119 -0.68 -2.92 -12.34
C GLU A 119 -1.40 -3.23 -13.66
N ILE A 120 -2.59 -3.84 -13.59
CA ILE A 120 -3.43 -4.12 -14.77
C ILE A 120 -3.79 -2.83 -15.49
N LEU A 121 -4.26 -1.80 -14.75
CA LEU A 121 -4.60 -0.50 -15.32
C LEU A 121 -3.39 0.15 -15.99
N ARG A 122 -2.22 0.11 -15.36
CA ARG A 122 -0.98 0.66 -15.95
C ARG A 122 -0.62 -0.01 -17.27
N GLY A 123 -0.76 -1.33 -17.36
CA GLY A 123 -0.52 -2.08 -18.60
C GLY A 123 -1.51 -1.74 -19.74
N MET A 124 -2.69 -1.20 -19.41
CA MET A 124 -3.72 -0.80 -20.38
C MET A 124 -3.62 0.67 -20.82
N LEU A 125 -2.77 1.49 -20.20
CA LEU A 125 -2.58 2.90 -20.56
C LEU A 125 -1.37 3.06 -21.50
N PRO A 126 -1.55 3.07 -22.83
CA PRO A 126 -0.43 3.32 -23.75
C PRO A 126 0.05 4.79 -23.63
N GLY A 127 1.35 4.99 -23.41
CA GLY A 127 2.00 6.31 -23.60
C GLY A 127 2.50 7.05 -22.36
N ALA A 128 3.01 6.36 -21.35
CA ALA A 128 3.83 6.98 -20.31
C ALA A 128 5.32 6.64 -20.52
N GLU A 129 5.85 7.04 -21.68
CA GLU A 129 7.29 7.05 -21.99
C GLU A 129 7.66 8.35 -22.70
#